data_AF-A0A645GC26-F1
#
_entry.id   AF-A0A645GC26-F1
#
_cell.length_a   1.000
_cell.length_b   1.000
_cell.length_c   1.000
_cell.angle_alpha   90.00
_cell.angle_beta   90.00
_cell.angle_gamma   90.00
#
_symmetry.space_group_name_H-M   'P 1'
#
loop_
_entity.id
_entity.type
_entity.pdbx_description
1 polymer ?
#
loop_
_entity_poly.entity_id
_entity_poly.type
_entity_poly.pdbx_seq_one_letter_code
_entity_poly.pdbx_strand_id
1 'polypeptide(L)' 'MGSADAATGNKRINQKLSEDRANAVYNALVNKFGVNASQLEVIANGDQKEPFDKPVLNRVVILE' A
#
# COMPACT_ATOMS: atom_id res chain seq x y z
N MET A 1 -1.46 0.66 5.10
CA MET A 1 -2.39 0.69 3.96
C MET A 1 -1.67 1.03 2.66
N GLY A 2 -1.61 0.12 1.68
CA GLY A 2 -1.15 0.42 0.33
C GLY A 2 -2.30 0.86 -0.58
N SER A 3 -2.03 1.81 -1.47
CA SER A 3 -2.96 2.27 -2.51
C SER A 3 -2.34 2.24 -3.91
N ALA A 4 -3.21 2.18 -4.91
CA ALA A 4 -2.86 2.31 -6.32
C ALA A 4 -3.75 3.37 -6.97
N ASP A 5 -3.15 4.11 -7.90
CA ASP A 5 -3.82 5.10 -8.73
C ASP A 5 -4.73 4.37 -9.74
N ALA A 6 -6.03 4.71 -9.74
CA ALA A 6 -7.03 4.08 -10.60
C ALA A 6 -6.65 4.08 -12.10
N ALA A 7 -5.92 5.09 -12.56
CA ALA A 7 -5.49 5.22 -13.95
C ALA A 7 -4.27 4.33 -14.31
N THR A 8 -3.67 3.64 -13.34
CA THR A 8 -2.47 2.80 -13.59
C THR A 8 -2.79 1.51 -14.36
N GLY A 9 -3.95 0.92 -14.09
CA GLY A 9 -4.28 -0.41 -14.61
C GLY A 9 -5.77 -0.72 -14.51
N ASN A 10 -6.09 -1.99 -14.28
CA ASN A 10 -7.45 -2.40 -13.95
C ASN A 10 -7.53 -2.84 -12.48
N LYS A 11 -8.74 -3.00 -11.95
CA LYS A 11 -9.00 -3.38 -10.55
C LYS A 11 -8.13 -4.53 -10.04
N ARG A 12 -7.94 -5.60 -10.83
CA ARG A 12 -7.11 -6.74 -10.45
C ARG A 12 -5.63 -6.37 -10.33
N ILE A 13 -5.12 -5.60 -11.29
CA ILE A 13 -3.73 -5.12 -11.29
C ILE A 13 -3.50 -4.15 -10.13
N ASN A 14 -4.42 -3.20 -9.94
CA ASN A 14 -4.33 -2.19 -8.89
C ASN A 14 -4.38 -2.81 -7.49
N GLN A 15 -5.22 -3.83 -7.28
CA GLN A 15 -5.23 -4.61 -6.05
C GLN A 15 -3.86 -5.23 -5.76
N LYS A 16 -3.33 -6.02 -6.71
CA LYS A 16 -2.02 -6.65 -6.57
C LYS A 16 -0.90 -5.63 -6.32
N LEU A 17 -0.92 -4.51 -7.04
CA LEU A 17 0.08 -3.45 -6.88
C LEU A 17 0.03 -2.81 -5.48
N SER A 18 -1.17 -2.60 -4.93
CA SER A 18 -1.32 -2.07 -3.59
C SER A 18 -0.83 -3.05 -2.50
N GLU A 19 -1.03 -4.35 -2.70
CA GLU A 19 -0.50 -5.41 -1.83
C GLU A 19 1.03 -5.47 -1.88
N ASP A 20 1.60 -5.50 -3.08
CA ASP A 20 3.05 -5.57 -3.28
C ASP A 20 3.75 -4.35 -2.64
N ARG A 21 3.16 -3.15 -2.77
CA ARG A 21 3.67 -1.92 -2.11
C ARG A 21 3.59 -2.00 -0.59
N ALA A 22 2.45 -2.40 -0.03
CA ALA A 22 2.27 -2.50 1.41
C ALA A 22 3.24 -3.54 2.01
N ASN A 23 3.39 -4.69 1.36
CA ASN A 23 4.33 -5.74 1.74
C ASN A 23 5.79 -5.28 1.67
N ALA A 24 6.17 -4.51 0.65
CA ALA A 24 7.54 -3.98 0.54
C ALA A 24 7.91 -3.09 1.74
N VAL A 25 6.99 -2.21 2.18
CA VAL A 25 7.21 -1.35 3.35
C VAL A 25 7.21 -2.16 4.64
N TYR A 26 6.24 -3.07 4.81
CA TYR A 26 6.20 -3.98 5.95
C TYR A 26 7.52 -4.76 6.11
N ASN A 27 8.01 -5.36 5.02
CA ASN A 27 9.26 -6.11 5.02
C ASN A 27 10.46 -5.22 5.35
N ALA A 28 10.48 -3.97 4.91
CA ALA A 28 11.52 -3.03 5.31
C ALA A 28 11.47 -2.74 6.82
N LEU A 29 10.29 -2.45 7.36
CA LEU A 29 10.11 -2.17 8.80
C LEU A 29 10.52 -3.35 9.69
N VAL A 30 10.06 -4.56 9.36
CA VAL A 30 10.37 -5.75 10.16
C VAL A 30 11.83 -6.17 9.96
N ASN A 31 12.27 -6.38 8.72
CA ASN A 31 13.55 -7.04 8.47
C ASN A 31 14.75 -6.11 8.58
N LYS A 32 14.59 -4.82 8.23
CA LYS A 32 15.70 -3.85 8.26
C LYS A 32 15.70 -3.03 9.55
N PHE A 33 14.53 -2.67 10.07
CA PHE A 33 14.42 -1.78 11.23
C PHE A 33 14.01 -2.50 12.53
N GLY A 34 13.70 -3.80 12.47
CA GLY A 34 13.40 -4.60 13.65
C GLY A 34 12.08 -4.27 14.32
N VAL A 35 11.14 -3.65 13.59
CA VAL A 35 9.79 -3.38 14.12
C VAL A 35 9.09 -4.71 14.39
N ASN A 36 8.44 -4.83 15.54
CA ASN A 36 7.71 -6.04 15.87
C ASN A 36 6.50 -6.20 14.95
N ALA A 37 6.50 -7.30 14.19
CA ALA A 37 5.43 -7.69 13.28
C ALA A 37 4.03 -7.68 13.93
N SER A 38 3.92 -8.02 15.22
CA SER A 38 2.62 -8.04 15.91
C SER A 38 2.00 -6.66 16.11
N GLN A 39 2.75 -5.59 15.85
CA GLN A 39 2.28 -4.20 15.95
C GLN A 39 1.82 -3.64 14.59
N LEU A 40 1.93 -4.42 13.51
CA LEU A 40 1.70 -3.94 12.15
C LEU A 40 0.54 -4.70 11.50
N GLU A 41 -0.33 -3.96 10.81
CA GLU A 41 -1.35 -4.53 9.94
C GLU A 41 -1.11 -4.12 8.48
N VAL A 42 -1.18 -5.09 7.57
CA VAL A 42 -1.04 -4.85 6.13
C VAL A 42 -2.42 -4.81 5.50
N ILE A 43 -2.87 -3.61 5.14
CA ILE A 43 -4.13 -3.38 4.40
C ILE A 43 -3.80 -2.97 2.97
N ALA A 44 -4.50 -3.53 1.99
CA ALA A 44 -4.33 -3.22 0.57
C ALA A 44 -5.69 -2.94 -0.09
N ASN A 45 -5.92 -1.70 -0.50
CA ASN A 45 -7.23 -1.24 -0.97
C ASN A 45 -7.34 -1.09 -2.50
N GLY A 46 -6.29 -1.45 -3.24
CA GLY A 46 -6.24 -1.21 -4.68
C GLY A 46 -6.47 0.26 -5.01
N ASP A 47 -7.43 0.50 -5.90
CA ASP A 47 -7.91 1.81 -6.36
C ASP A 47 -9.25 2.23 -5.71
N GLN A 48 -9.71 1.51 -4.68
CA GLN A 48 -11.06 1.70 -4.12
C GLN A 48 -11.13 2.72 -2.97
N LYS A 49 -10.00 2.98 -2.31
CA LYS A 49 -9.88 3.95 -1.21
C LYS A 49 -8.63 4.78 -1.41
N GLU A 50 -8.70 5.67 -2.39
CA GLU A 50 -7.66 6.64 -2.66
C GLU A 50 -7.64 7.71 -1.54
N PRO A 51 -6.51 7.91 -0.83
CA PRO A 51 -6.41 8.88 0.25
C PRO A 51 -6.37 10.34 -0.23
N PHE A 52 -6.11 10.58 -1.52
CA PHE A 52 -5.99 11.92 -2.09
C PHE A 52 -6.79 12.06 -3.39
N ASP A 53 -7.31 13.27 -3.64
CA ASP A 53 -8.08 13.57 -4.85
C ASP A 53 -7.22 13.65 -6.13
N LYS A 54 -5.89 13.74 -5.98
CA LYS A 54 -4.95 13.79 -7.12
C LYS A 54 -4.37 12.39 -7.35
N PRO A 55 -4.61 11.76 -8.52
CA PRO A 55 -4.22 10.37 -8.77
C PRO A 55 -2.73 10.08 -8.53
N VAL A 56 -1.85 11.02 -8.89
CA VAL A 56 -0.40 10.88 -8.68
C VAL A 56 0.00 10.74 -7.21
N LEU A 57 -0.80 11.28 -6.29
CA LEU A 57 -0.55 11.22 -4.85
C LEU A 57 -1.00 9.90 -4.22
N ASN A 58 -1.81 9.09 -4.92
CA ASN A 58 -2.32 7.80 -4.42
C ASN A 58 -1.33 6.64 -4.58
N ARG A 59 -0.08 6.92 -4.98
CA ARG A 59 1.00 5.94 -5.12
C ARG A 59 1.81 5.82 -3.82
N VAL A 60 1.11 5.66 -2.70
CA VAL A 60 1.70 5.72 -1.36
C VAL A 60 1.36 4.50 -0.53
N VAL A 61 2.07 4.36 0.59
CA VAL A 61 1.72 3.47 1.69
C VAL A 61 1.58 4.34 2.94
N ILE A 62 0.42 4.29 3.59
CA ILE A 62 0.14 4.99 4.85
C ILE A 62 0.30 4.00 6.00
N LEU A 63 0.99 4.43 7.06
CA LEU A 63 1.20 3.68 8.31
C LEU A 63 0.47 4.46 9.42
N GLU A 64 -0.31 3.76 10.24
CA GLU A 64 -1.05 4.32 11.39
C GLU A 64 -0.73 3.53 12.65
#